data_AF-A0A949IYK8-F1
#
_entry.id   AF-A0A949IYK8-F1
#
_cell.length_a   1.000
_cell.length_b   1.000
_cell.length_c   1.000
_cell.angle_alpha   90.00
_cell.angle_beta   90.00
_cell.angle_gamma   90.00
#
_symmetry.space_group_name_H-M   'P 1'
#
loop_
_entity.id
_entity.type
_entity.pdbx_description
1 polymer ?
#
loop_
_entity_poly.entity_id
_entity_poly.type
_entity_poly.pdbx_seq_one_letter_code
_entity_poly.pdbx_strand_id
1 'polypeptide(L)'
;MDINLTGKRALVCGASKGMGRAIAEELALLGAGVTLVARRADVLEQVKKSLKGEGHHALALDVSDTARLKDKIAAHVKELGPFH
;
A
#
# COMPACT_ATOMS: atom_id res chain seq x y z
N MET A 1 -5.32 16.39 13.36
CA MET A 1 -6.66 15.76 13.26
C MET A 1 -6.54 14.41 13.94
N ASP A 2 -7.44 14.07 14.86
CA ASP A 2 -7.35 12.85 15.66
C ASP A 2 -8.04 11.70 14.91
N ILE A 3 -7.36 11.16 13.89
CA ILE A 3 -7.85 10.04 13.08
C ILE A 3 -7.09 8.79 13.49
N ASN A 4 -7.80 7.75 13.91
CA ASN A 4 -7.21 6.46 14.24
C ASN A 4 -7.63 5.42 13.18
N LEU A 5 -6.65 4.89 12.45
CA LEU A 5 -6.82 3.88 11.42
C LEU A 5 -6.28 2.50 11.86
N THR A 6 -6.08 2.28 13.15
CA THR A 6 -5.65 0.99 13.69
C THR A 6 -6.60 -0.12 13.24
N GLY A 7 -6.03 -1.21 12.72
CA GLY A 7 -6.77 -2.35 12.18
C GLY A 7 -7.43 -2.08 10.81
N LYS A 8 -7.26 -0.89 10.24
CA LYS A 8 -7.66 -0.57 8.88
C LYS A 8 -6.53 -0.89 7.90
N ARG A 9 -6.92 -1.03 6.64
CA ARG A 9 -6.04 -1.46 5.54
C ARG A 9 -6.25 -0.53 4.37
N ALA A 10 -5.18 0.09 3.90
CA ALA A 10 -5.22 1.05 2.80
C ALA A 10 -4.41 0.55 1.60
N LEU A 11 -4.87 0.88 0.40
CA LEU A 11 -4.17 0.64 -0.85
C LEU A 11 -3.73 1.99 -1.43
N VAL A 12 -2.43 2.15 -1.68
CA VAL A 12 -1.89 3.41 -2.24
C VAL A 12 -1.21 3.15 -3.57
N CYS A 13 -1.79 3.69 -4.64
CA CYS A 13 -1.23 3.67 -5.99
C CYS A 13 -0.19 4.77 -6.18
N GLY A 14 0.83 4.52 -7.00
CA GLY A 14 1.90 5.48 -7.24
C GLY A 14 2.80 5.72 -6.01
N ALA A 15 2.82 4.80 -5.06
CA ALA A 15 3.44 4.99 -3.74
C ALA A 15 4.98 5.03 -3.73
N SER A 16 5.63 4.95 -4.90
CA SER A 16 7.09 4.94 -4.99
C SER A 16 7.78 6.27 -4.66
N LYS A 17 7.08 7.42 -4.78
CA LYS A 17 7.61 8.76 -4.53
C LYS A 17 6.52 9.82 -4.41
N GLY A 18 6.90 11.04 -4.02
CA GLY A 18 6.03 12.22 -4.05
C GLY A 18 4.79 12.06 -3.17
N MET A 19 3.64 12.51 -3.67
CA MET A 19 2.38 12.49 -2.92
C MET A 19 1.96 11.08 -2.49
N GLY A 20 2.08 10.08 -3.36
CA GLY A 20 1.68 8.71 -3.02
C GLY A 20 2.51 8.14 -1.85
N ARG A 21 3.81 8.46 -1.81
CA ARG A 21 4.67 8.08 -0.69
C ARG A 21 4.28 8.81 0.59
N ALA A 22 4.09 10.13 0.54
CA ALA A 22 3.69 10.92 1.70
C ALA A 22 2.35 10.46 2.28
N ILE A 23 1.37 10.15 1.42
CA ILE A 23 0.08 9.60 1.83
C ILE A 23 0.25 8.24 2.52
N ALA A 24 1.10 7.35 1.98
CA ALA A 24 1.37 6.06 2.59
C ALA A 24 2.04 6.19 3.97
N GLU A 25 2.98 7.11 4.12
CA GLU A 25 3.64 7.42 5.39
C GLU A 25 2.63 7.94 6.42
N GLU A 26 1.78 8.90 6.06
CA GLU A 26 0.74 9.42 6.96
C GLU A 26 -0.28 8.35 7.35
N LEU A 27 -0.79 7.54 6.40
CA LEU A 27 -1.73 6.46 6.71
C LEU A 27 -1.14 5.43 7.68
N ALA A 28 0.15 5.10 7.51
CA ALA A 28 0.88 4.22 8.42
C ALA A 28 1.04 4.85 9.82
N LEU A 29 1.33 6.16 9.90
CA LEU A 29 1.40 6.91 11.16
C LEU A 29 0.06 6.90 11.91
N LEU A 30 -1.07 6.91 11.19
CA LEU A 30 -2.41 6.79 11.76
C LEU A 30 -2.78 5.35 12.17
N GLY A 31 -1.89 4.37 11.94
CA GLY A 31 -2.03 2.98 12.36
C GLY A 31 -2.59 2.01 11.30
N ALA A 32 -2.74 2.44 10.05
CA ALA A 32 -3.22 1.56 8.98
C ALA A 32 -2.12 0.60 8.48
N GLY A 33 -2.51 -0.63 8.14
CA GLY A 33 -1.70 -1.51 7.29
C GLY A 33 -1.74 -1.01 5.84
N VAL A 34 -0.59 -0.69 5.26
CA VAL A 34 -0.52 -0.02 3.95
C VAL A 34 0.02 -0.95 2.87
N THR A 35 -0.77 -1.18 1.82
CA THR A 35 -0.31 -1.86 0.60
C THR A 35 0.11 -0.84 -0.44
N LEU A 36 1.38 -0.86 -0.81
CA LEU A 36 2.01 0.06 -1.75
C LEU A 36 1.99 -0.53 -3.15
N VAL A 37 1.49 0.22 -4.15
CA VAL A 37 1.46 -0.22 -5.55
C VAL A 37 2.24 0.75 -6.44
N ALA A 38 3.24 0.24 -7.14
CA ALA A 38 3.99 0.94 -8.19
C ALA A 38 4.77 -0.06 -9.05
N ARG A 39 5.44 0.42 -10.10
CA ARG A 39 6.16 -0.47 -11.04
C ARG A 39 7.52 -0.97 -10.54
N ARG A 40 8.17 -0.26 -9.62
CA ARG A 40 9.54 -0.52 -9.19
C ARG A 40 9.57 -1.22 -7.84
N ALA A 41 9.86 -2.53 -7.84
CA ALA A 41 9.83 -3.37 -6.64
C ALA A 41 10.87 -2.95 -5.59
N ASP A 42 12.09 -2.62 -6.03
CA ASP A 42 13.19 -2.15 -5.20
C ASP A 42 12.81 -0.89 -4.39
N VAL A 43 12.20 0.10 -5.07
CA VAL A 43 11.77 1.34 -4.43
C VAL A 43 10.62 1.08 -3.45
N LEU A 44 9.66 0.23 -3.82
CA LEU A 44 8.55 -0.11 -2.93
C LEU A 44 9.02 -0.81 -1.66
N GLU A 45 9.99 -1.71 -1.75
CA GLU A 45 10.55 -2.37 -0.57
C GLU A 45 11.29 -1.38 0.35
N GLN A 46 12.00 -0.40 -0.21
CA GLN A 46 12.60 0.67 0.58
C GLN A 46 11.54 1.52 1.29
N VAL A 47 10.47 1.91 0.58
CA VAL A 47 9.37 2.69 1.16
C VAL A 47 8.67 1.88 2.25
N LYS A 48 8.34 0.61 1.99
CA LYS A 48 7.71 -0.30 2.97
C LYS A 48 8.52 -0.38 4.26
N LYS A 49 9.84 -0.50 4.17
CA LYS A 49 10.75 -0.54 5.33
C LYS A 49 10.81 0.79 6.09
N SER A 50 10.49 1.90 5.44
CA SER A 50 10.46 3.22 6.10
C SER A 50 9.12 3.55 6.77
N LEU A 51 8.06 2.79 6.49
CA LEU A 51 6.75 2.99 7.13
C LEU A 51 6.80 2.57 8.60
N LYS A 52 6.08 3.31 9.46
CA LYS A 52 5.92 2.95 10.87
C LYS A 52 4.75 1.98 11.03
N GLY A 53 4.94 0.98 11.88
CA GLY A 53 3.93 -0.02 12.18
C GLY A 53 4.16 -1.33 11.43
N GLU A 54 3.11 -2.14 11.34
CA GLU A 54 3.15 -3.49 10.77
C GLU A 54 2.03 -3.67 9.74
N GLY A 55 2.02 -4.82 9.05
CA GLY A 55 1.00 -5.13 8.04
C GLY A 55 1.13 -4.32 6.75
N HIS A 56 2.33 -3.81 6.46
CA HIS A 56 2.63 -3.16 5.20
C HIS A 56 3.02 -4.19 4.12
N HIS A 57 2.56 -3.95 2.90
CA HIS A 57 2.82 -4.82 1.75
C HIS A 57 3.26 -4.01 0.54
N ALA A 58 3.95 -4.65 -0.40
CA ALA A 58 4.38 -4.04 -1.64
C ALA A 58 3.94 -4.91 -2.83
N LEU A 59 3.28 -4.29 -3.81
CA LEU A 59 2.86 -4.92 -5.05
C LEU A 59 3.50 -4.18 -6.22
N ALA A 60 4.49 -4.83 -6.84
CA ALA A 60 5.15 -4.33 -8.04
C ALA A 60 4.27 -4.57 -9.27
N LEU A 61 3.40 -3.61 -9.59
CA LEU A 61 2.40 -3.70 -10.66
C LEU A 61 2.32 -2.39 -11.44
N ASP A 62 2.01 -2.51 -12.74
CA ASP A 62 1.58 -1.37 -13.54
C ASP A 62 0.08 -1.21 -13.41
N VAL A 63 -0.37 -0.02 -13.01
CA VAL A 63 -1.81 0.28 -12.84
C VAL A 63 -2.52 0.42 -14.18
N SER A 64 -1.79 0.61 -15.29
CA SER A 64 -2.37 0.60 -16.64
C SER A 64 -2.66 -0.81 -17.15
N ASP A 65 -2.04 -1.85 -16.58
CA ASP A 65 -2.34 -3.25 -16.90
C ASP A 65 -3.51 -3.72 -16.02
N THR A 66 -4.72 -3.35 -16.43
CA THR A 66 -5.95 -3.55 -15.66
C THR A 66 -6.29 -5.03 -15.43
N ALA A 67 -5.92 -5.91 -16.36
CA ALA A 67 -6.14 -7.36 -16.22
C ALA A 67 -5.26 -7.91 -15.09
N ARG A 68 -3.94 -7.67 -15.16
CA ARG A 68 -3.00 -8.14 -14.15
C ARG A 68 -3.23 -7.48 -12.79
N LEU A 69 -3.61 -6.20 -12.78
CA LEU A 69 -3.97 -5.48 -11.57
C LEU A 69 -5.15 -6.15 -10.88
N LYS A 70 -6.22 -6.46 -11.63
CA LYS A 70 -7.43 -7.12 -11.09
C LYS A 70 -7.08 -8.45 -10.43
N ASP A 71 -6.32 -9.31 -11.11
CA ASP A 71 -5.98 -10.63 -10.61
C ASP A 71 -5.12 -10.57 -9.35
N LYS A 72 -4.12 -9.69 -9.35
CA LYS A 72 -3.19 -9.55 -8.22
C LYS A 72 -3.85 -8.91 -7.01
N ILE A 73 -4.69 -7.89 -7.20
CA ILE A 73 -5.45 -7.29 -6.11
C ILE A 73 -6.47 -8.28 -5.54
N ALA A 74 -7.17 -9.04 -6.39
CA ALA A 74 -8.10 -10.07 -5.93
C ALA A 74 -7.41 -11.15 -5.09
N ALA A 75 -6.22 -11.63 -5.53
CA ALA A 75 -5.43 -12.58 -4.76
C ALA A 75 -4.98 -12.00 -3.42
N HIS A 76 -4.51 -10.74 -3.41
CA HIS A 76 -4.07 -10.04 -2.20
C HIS A 76 -5.19 -9.84 -1.19
N VAL A 77 -6.38 -9.45 -1.67
CA VAL A 77 -7.58 -9.31 -0.83
C VAL A 77 -8.04 -10.66 -0.28
N LYS A 78 -7.91 -11.74 -1.06
CA LYS A 78 -8.25 -13.09 -0.60
C LYS A 78 -7.32 -13.57 0.52
N GLU A 79 -6.04 -13.26 0.42
CA GLU A 79 -5.02 -13.68 1.40
C GLU A 79 -5.10 -12.87 2.70
N LEU A 80 -5.25 -11.56 2.58
CA LEU A 80 -5.02 -10.65 3.70
C LEU A 80 -6.31 -9.94 4.16
N GLY A 81 -7.38 -9.97 3.37
CA GLY A 81 -8.65 -9.29 3.64
C GLY A 81 -8.85 -8.00 2.84
N PRO A 82 -10.06 -7.43 2.90
CA PRO A 82 -10.45 -6.25 2.12
C PRO A 82 -9.68 -4.99 2.53
N PHE A 83 -9.70 -4.00 1.63
CA PHE A 83 -9.29 -2.63 1.95
C PHE A 83 -10.49 -1.84 2.47
N HIS A 84 -10.20 -0.73 3.15
CA HIS A 84 -11.18 0.24 3.65
C HIS A 84 -11.08 1.53 2.86
#